data_AF-A0A0D0C1R8-F1
#
_entry.id   AF-A0A0D0C1R8-F1
#
_cell.length_a   1.000
_cell.length_b   1.000
_cell.length_c   1.000
_cell.angle_alpha   90.00
_cell.angle_beta   90.00
_cell.angle_gamma   90.00
#
_symmetry.space_group_name_H-M   'P 1'
#
loop_
_entity.id
_entity.type
_entity.pdbx_description
1 polymer ?
#
loop_
_entity_poly.entity_id
_entity_poly.type
_entity_poly.pdbx_seq_one_letter_code
_entity_poly.pdbx_strand_id
1 'polypeptide(L)'
;MHAPHRALGSQRNRRHGLQENSYNETHQFLGDLARDGERIATVALQCLDLSKSLGLVIATEPWLLASTSLRYPSVAILPMEAAITAHFCLAALKEFASERKIIFFHGISFELEFDSEKLREVLEETFDFLETLKNDRLNAENPDDLDTEAEYFLGKLEEILKFNLPINSKAIQILFSEPRI
;
A
#
# COMPACT_ATOMS: atom_id res chain seq x y z
N MET A 1 46.33 10.93 -4.97
CA MET A 1 44.91 11.07 -5.38
C MET A 1 44.13 9.98 -4.66
N HIS A 2 43.40 10.32 -3.59
CA HIS A 2 42.55 9.38 -2.85
C HIS A 2 41.08 9.75 -3.09
N ALA A 3 40.32 8.85 -3.71
CA ALA A 3 38.87 8.96 -3.81
C ALA A 3 38.22 8.35 -2.55
N PRO A 4 37.20 8.97 -1.93
CA PRO A 4 36.56 8.42 -0.75
C PRO A 4 35.43 7.45 -1.16
N HIS A 5 35.62 6.17 -0.87
CA HIS A 5 34.53 5.20 -0.76
C HIS A 5 33.77 5.44 0.55
N ARG A 6 32.74 6.28 0.58
CA ARG A 6 31.76 6.35 1.69
C ARG A 6 30.52 7.14 1.27
N ALA A 7 29.52 6.45 0.70
CA ALA A 7 28.18 7.04 0.48
C ALA A 7 27.04 6.01 0.36
N LEU A 8 27.31 4.74 0.03
CA LEU A 8 26.25 3.75 -0.25
C LEU A 8 25.48 3.27 0.99
N GLY A 9 26.09 3.28 2.18
CA GLY A 9 25.44 2.82 3.43
C GLY A 9 24.36 3.76 3.97
N SER A 10 24.50 5.07 3.76
CA SER A 10 23.57 6.09 4.28
C SER A 10 22.22 6.08 3.53
N GLN A 11 22.24 5.72 2.24
CA GLN A 11 21.06 5.73 1.39
C GLN A 11 20.16 4.50 1.58
N ARG A 12 20.76 3.32 1.86
CA ARG A 12 20.02 2.10 2.21
C ARG A 12 19.30 2.23 3.54
N ASN A 13 19.98 2.67 4.59
CA ASN A 13 19.37 2.84 5.92
C ASN A 13 18.20 3.84 5.92
N ARG A 14 18.30 4.92 5.13
CA ARG A 14 17.20 5.88 4.97
C ARG A 14 16.00 5.29 4.24
N ARG A 15 16.21 4.45 3.22
CA ARG A 15 15.12 3.77 2.50
C ARG A 15 14.42 2.74 3.37
N HIS A 16 15.18 1.98 4.16
CA HIS A 16 14.64 1.00 5.10
C HIS A 16 13.77 1.67 6.18
N GLY A 17 14.26 2.73 6.82
CA GLY A 17 13.47 3.45 7.84
C GLY A 17 12.21 4.13 7.29
N LEU A 18 12.21 4.57 6.02
CA LEU A 18 11.01 5.12 5.39
C LEU A 18 9.96 4.03 5.16
N GLN A 19 10.34 2.84 4.68
CA GLN A 19 9.41 1.74 4.45
C GLN A 19 8.82 1.19 5.74
N GLU A 20 9.63 1.08 6.80
CA GLU A 20 9.18 0.69 8.13
C GLU A 20 8.13 1.66 8.69
N ASN A 21 8.42 2.97 8.66
CA ASN A 21 7.46 3.98 9.12
C ASN A 21 6.17 3.94 8.31
N SER A 22 6.26 3.79 6.98
CA SER A 22 5.10 3.68 6.07
C SER A 22 4.19 2.53 6.47
N TYR A 23 4.80 1.36 6.74
CA TYR A 23 4.08 0.17 7.15
C TYR A 23 3.40 0.37 8.49
N ASN A 24 4.14 0.86 9.49
CA ASN A 24 3.61 1.05 10.84
C ASN A 24 2.49 2.09 10.89
N GLU A 25 2.66 3.24 10.20
CA GLU A 25 1.64 4.29 10.08
C GLU A 25 0.37 3.74 9.42
N THR A 26 0.52 2.99 8.32
CA THR A 26 -0.61 2.39 7.59
C THR A 26 -1.31 1.32 8.42
N HIS A 27 -0.56 0.42 9.05
CA HIS A 27 -1.11 -0.64 9.89
C HIS A 27 -1.89 -0.06 11.07
N GLN A 28 -1.33 0.94 11.75
CA GLN A 28 -1.98 1.61 12.87
C GLN A 28 -3.26 2.33 12.44
N PHE A 29 -3.20 3.15 11.38
CA PHE A 29 -4.34 3.92 10.89
C PHE A 29 -5.51 3.01 10.49
N LEU A 30 -5.23 1.97 9.70
CA LEU A 30 -6.24 0.98 9.29
C LEU A 30 -6.76 0.20 10.51
N GLY A 31 -5.89 -0.13 11.47
CA GLY A 31 -6.27 -0.83 12.70
C GLY A 31 -7.15 -0.01 13.63
N ASP A 32 -6.97 1.31 13.71
CA ASP A 32 -7.87 2.21 14.44
C ASP A 32 -9.25 2.24 13.76
N LEU A 33 -9.29 2.46 12.44
CA LEU A 33 -10.54 2.51 11.67
C LEU A 33 -11.32 1.19 11.64
N ALA A 34 -10.62 0.06 11.53
CA ALA A 34 -11.25 -1.25 11.56
C ALA A 34 -11.94 -1.51 12.92
N ARG A 35 -11.33 -1.05 14.03
CA ARG A 35 -11.95 -1.11 15.37
C ARG A 35 -13.21 -0.25 15.47
N ASP A 36 -13.25 0.86 14.75
CA ASP A 36 -14.43 1.74 14.66
C ASP A 36 -15.52 1.19 13.70
N GLY A 37 -15.26 0.07 13.03
CA GLY A 37 -16.22 -0.61 12.15
C GLY A 37 -16.13 -0.22 10.68
N GLU A 38 -15.08 0.50 10.25
CA GLU A 38 -14.88 0.84 8.84
C GLU A 38 -14.50 -0.42 8.04
N ARG A 39 -15.36 -0.80 7.08
CA ARG A 39 -15.21 -2.05 6.33
C ARG A 39 -14.01 -2.02 5.40
N ILE A 40 -13.77 -0.90 4.71
CA ILE A 40 -12.61 -0.75 3.82
C ILE A 40 -11.31 -0.93 4.61
N ALA A 41 -11.24 -0.33 5.80
CA ALA A 41 -10.08 -0.46 6.67
C ALA A 41 -9.86 -1.89 7.14
N THR A 42 -10.95 -2.60 7.45
CA THR A 42 -10.90 -4.00 7.88
C THR A 42 -10.30 -4.90 6.80
N VAL A 43 -10.82 -4.83 5.57
CA VAL A 43 -10.33 -5.67 4.46
C VAL A 43 -8.88 -5.32 4.11
N ALA A 44 -8.55 -4.03 4.03
CA ALA A 44 -7.20 -3.59 3.74
C ALA A 44 -6.17 -4.06 4.78
N LEU A 45 -6.52 -4.02 6.07
CA LEU A 45 -5.68 -4.54 7.14
C LEU A 45 -5.49 -6.06 7.03
N GLN A 46 -6.55 -6.79 6.68
CA GLN A 46 -6.47 -8.23 6.46
C GLN A 46 -5.56 -8.60 5.29
N CYS A 47 -5.62 -7.86 4.17
CA CYS A 47 -4.65 -8.00 3.08
C CYS A 47 -3.22 -7.81 3.59
N LEU A 48 -2.97 -6.75 4.36
CA LEU A 48 -1.65 -6.43 4.89
C LEU A 48 -1.12 -7.54 5.81
N ASP A 49 -1.96 -8.15 6.64
CA ASP A 49 -1.56 -9.26 7.52
C ASP A 49 -1.41 -10.60 6.78
N LEU A 50 -2.11 -10.80 5.66
CA LEU A 50 -1.91 -11.97 4.78
C LEU A 50 -0.49 -11.99 4.20
N SER A 51 0.12 -10.83 3.92
CA SER A 51 1.50 -10.76 3.41
C SER A 51 2.51 -11.55 4.27
N LYS A 52 2.38 -11.43 5.61
CA LYS A 52 3.19 -12.17 6.58
C LYS A 52 2.91 -13.66 6.53
N SER A 53 1.63 -14.02 6.48
CA SER A 53 1.17 -15.43 6.49
C SER A 53 1.55 -16.19 5.22
N LEU A 54 1.63 -15.48 4.09
CA LEU A 54 2.05 -16.01 2.79
C LEU A 54 3.57 -16.16 2.67
N GLY A 55 4.35 -15.61 3.61
CA GLY A 55 5.81 -15.60 3.52
C GLY A 55 6.35 -14.72 2.39
N LEU A 56 5.57 -13.74 1.94
CA LEU A 56 5.97 -12.74 0.93
C LEU A 56 6.90 -11.68 1.53
N VAL A 57 6.88 -11.54 2.85
CA VAL A 57 7.69 -10.57 3.60
C VAL A 57 8.47 -11.25 4.71
N ILE A 58 9.53 -10.60 5.17
CA ILE A 58 10.27 -11.05 6.35
C ILE A 58 9.36 -10.85 7.56
N ALA A 59 9.04 -11.93 8.29
CA ALA A 59 8.05 -11.86 9.38
C ALA A 59 8.39 -10.82 10.46
N THR A 60 9.68 -10.63 10.77
CA THR A 60 10.18 -9.63 11.72
C THR A 60 10.30 -8.23 11.14
N GLU A 61 10.31 -8.10 9.81
CA GLU A 61 10.47 -6.86 9.06
C GLU A 61 9.48 -6.86 7.88
N PRO A 62 8.15 -6.79 8.14
CA PRO A 62 7.11 -6.98 7.13
C PRO A 62 7.09 -5.92 6.01
N TRP A 63 7.89 -4.86 6.16
CA TRP A 63 8.18 -3.88 5.13
C TRP A 63 9.26 -4.33 4.13
N LEU A 64 9.88 -5.50 4.33
CA LEU A 64 10.88 -6.08 3.44
C LEU A 64 10.37 -7.37 2.80
N LEU A 65 10.49 -7.43 1.48
CA LEU A 65 10.16 -8.64 0.73
C LEU A 65 11.13 -9.78 1.09
N ALA A 66 10.59 -10.99 1.25
CA ALA A 66 11.41 -12.17 1.40
C ALA A 66 12.14 -12.49 0.07
N SER A 67 13.28 -13.17 0.12
CA SER A 67 14.00 -13.57 -1.10
C SER A 67 13.20 -14.57 -1.94
N THR A 68 12.32 -15.35 -1.32
CA THR A 68 11.41 -16.31 -1.95
C THR A 68 10.34 -15.66 -2.81
N SER A 69 9.98 -14.41 -2.50
CA SER A 69 8.98 -13.59 -3.21
C SER A 69 9.51 -12.97 -4.50
N LEU A 70 10.82 -13.07 -4.78
CA LEU A 70 11.40 -12.56 -6.04
C LEU A 70 10.85 -13.30 -7.28
N ARG A 71 10.25 -14.47 -7.10
CA ARG A 71 9.58 -15.22 -8.18
C ARG A 71 8.22 -14.63 -8.56
N TYR A 72 7.60 -13.85 -7.67
CA TYR A 72 6.27 -13.26 -7.82
C TYR A 72 6.27 -11.81 -7.31
N PRO A 73 7.00 -10.90 -7.99
CA PRO A 73 7.20 -9.55 -7.50
C PRO A 73 5.88 -8.80 -7.31
N SER A 74 4.91 -8.96 -8.22
CA SER A 74 3.62 -8.27 -8.16
C SER A 74 2.75 -8.81 -7.02
N VAL A 75 2.72 -10.14 -6.85
CA VAL A 75 2.06 -10.79 -5.70
C VAL A 75 2.65 -10.30 -4.37
N ALA A 76 3.98 -10.11 -4.32
CA ALA A 76 4.68 -9.71 -3.12
C ALA A 76 4.37 -8.27 -2.67
N ILE A 77 4.12 -7.36 -3.61
CA ILE A 77 3.82 -5.95 -3.32
C ILE A 77 2.33 -5.67 -3.17
N LEU A 78 1.46 -6.46 -3.81
CA LEU A 78 0.02 -6.24 -3.85
C LEU A 78 -0.63 -6.01 -2.47
N PRO A 79 -0.33 -6.78 -1.41
CA PRO A 79 -0.89 -6.53 -0.08
C PRO A 79 -0.57 -5.14 0.48
N MET A 80 0.65 -4.66 0.23
CA MET A 80 1.09 -3.35 0.70
C MET A 80 0.41 -2.24 -0.09
N GLU A 81 0.35 -2.36 -1.42
CA GLU A 81 -0.29 -1.36 -2.29
C GLU A 81 -1.79 -1.24 -2.02
N ALA A 82 -2.48 -2.36 -1.78
CA ALA A 82 -3.87 -2.39 -1.36
C ALA A 82 -4.07 -1.59 -0.05
N ALA A 83 -3.21 -1.82 0.96
CA ALA A 83 -3.28 -1.15 2.24
C ALA A 83 -2.98 0.35 2.16
N ILE A 84 -1.94 0.73 1.41
CA ILE A 84 -1.56 2.14 1.19
C ILE A 84 -2.66 2.90 0.45
N THR A 85 -3.24 2.29 -0.59
CA THR A 85 -4.34 2.87 -1.35
C THR A 85 -5.57 3.09 -0.45
N ALA A 86 -5.93 2.10 0.34
CA ALA A 86 -7.04 2.21 1.31
C ALA A 86 -6.79 3.30 2.35
N HIS A 87 -5.58 3.35 2.94
CA HIS A 87 -5.19 4.38 3.88
C HIS A 87 -5.33 5.77 3.26
N PHE A 88 -4.75 5.98 2.08
CA PHE A 88 -4.84 7.27 1.38
C PHE A 88 -6.29 7.71 1.16
N CYS A 89 -7.14 6.83 0.61
CA CYS A 89 -8.54 7.13 0.34
C CYS A 89 -9.31 7.45 1.63
N LEU A 90 -9.18 6.63 2.66
CA LEU A 90 -9.88 6.83 3.93
C LEU A 90 -9.41 8.09 4.66
N ALA A 91 -8.11 8.40 4.64
CA ALA A 91 -7.57 9.64 5.18
C ALA A 91 -8.16 10.85 4.43
N ALA A 92 -8.22 10.79 3.10
CA ALA A 92 -8.82 11.85 2.30
C ALA A 92 -10.32 12.03 2.57
N LEU A 93 -11.09 10.95 2.79
CA LEU A 93 -12.49 11.04 3.18
C LEU A 93 -12.67 11.74 4.53
N LYS A 94 -11.80 11.44 5.49
CA LYS A 94 -11.83 12.07 6.82
C LYS A 94 -11.47 13.55 6.76
N GLU A 95 -10.45 13.91 5.98
CA GLU A 95 -9.95 15.28 5.91
C GLU A 95 -10.89 16.20 5.11
N PHE A 96 -11.49 15.67 4.04
CA PHE A 96 -12.34 16.45 3.14
C PHE A 96 -13.81 16.05 3.30
N ALA A 97 -14.47 16.62 4.31
CA ALA A 97 -15.91 16.48 4.54
C ALA A 97 -16.79 17.19 3.49
N SER A 98 -16.20 17.90 2.53
CA SER A 98 -16.87 18.73 1.52
C SER A 98 -17.03 17.99 0.18
N GLU A 99 -18.04 18.38 -0.62
CA GLU A 99 -18.32 17.82 -1.96
C GLU A 99 -17.13 17.89 -2.94
N ARG A 100 -16.17 18.81 -2.72
CA ARG A 100 -14.94 18.92 -3.52
C ARG A 100 -13.73 18.69 -2.63
N LYS A 101 -13.07 17.55 -2.80
CA LYS A 101 -11.86 17.17 -2.05
C LYS A 101 -10.63 17.78 -2.72
N ILE A 102 -10.39 19.06 -2.47
CA ILE A 102 -9.26 19.77 -3.10
C ILE A 102 -8.02 19.65 -2.21
N ILE A 103 -6.98 18.99 -2.71
CA ILE A 103 -5.67 18.91 -2.07
C ILE A 103 -4.75 19.99 -2.63
N PHE A 104 -4.09 20.75 -1.75
CA PHE A 104 -3.12 21.76 -2.15
C PHE A 104 -1.69 21.26 -1.92
N PHE A 105 -0.89 21.23 -2.98
CA PHE A 105 0.51 20.83 -2.90
C PHE A 105 1.40 21.71 -3.80
N HIS A 106 2.41 22.36 -3.20
CA HIS A 106 3.33 23.29 -3.89
C HIS A 106 2.64 24.36 -4.76
N GLY A 107 1.50 24.89 -4.30
CA GLY A 107 0.74 25.91 -5.04
C GLY A 107 -0.09 25.34 -6.20
N ILE A 108 -0.16 24.03 -6.35
CA ILE A 108 -1.03 23.32 -7.28
C ILE A 108 -2.21 22.73 -6.49
N SER A 109 -3.43 22.97 -6.96
CA SER A 109 -4.64 22.35 -6.43
C SER A 109 -4.99 21.12 -7.25
N PHE A 110 -5.25 20.00 -6.58
CA PHE A 110 -5.71 18.78 -7.19
C PHE A 110 -7.09 18.44 -6.64
N GLU A 111 -8.02 18.12 -7.53
CA GLU A 111 -9.32 17.57 -7.12
C GLU A 111 -9.18 16.06 -6.99
N LEU A 112 -9.41 15.56 -5.78
CA LEU A 112 -9.39 14.13 -5.51
C LEU A 112 -10.79 13.56 -5.66
N GLU A 113 -10.97 12.79 -6.73
CA GLU A 113 -12.15 11.95 -6.93
C GLU A 113 -11.75 10.48 -6.84
N PHE A 114 -12.45 9.73 -6.02
CA PHE A 114 -12.39 8.28 -6.03
C PHE A 114 -13.73 7.70 -5.59
N ASP A 115 -14.01 6.50 -6.09
CA ASP A 115 -15.23 5.75 -5.79
C ASP A 115 -14.95 4.79 -4.63
N SER A 116 -15.61 5.03 -3.49
CA SER A 116 -15.42 4.21 -2.29
C SER A 116 -16.00 2.80 -2.43
N GLU A 117 -17.07 2.63 -3.23
CA GLU A 117 -17.64 1.32 -3.50
C GLU A 117 -16.70 0.52 -4.41
N LYS A 118 -16.18 1.14 -5.48
CA LYS A 118 -15.14 0.51 -6.33
C LYS A 118 -13.90 0.14 -5.52
N LEU A 119 -13.45 1.02 -4.62
CA LEU A 119 -12.33 0.71 -3.72
C LEU A 119 -12.60 -0.52 -2.87
N ARG A 120 -13.79 -0.60 -2.26
CA ARG A 120 -14.18 -1.76 -1.45
C ARG A 120 -14.20 -3.03 -2.29
N GLU A 121 -14.83 -3.01 -3.47
CA GLU A 121 -14.90 -4.17 -4.37
C GLU A 121 -13.51 -4.67 -4.76
N VAL A 122 -12.61 -3.78 -5.20
CA VAL A 122 -11.24 -4.16 -5.58
C VAL A 122 -10.47 -4.74 -4.40
N LEU A 123 -10.64 -4.19 -3.19
CA LEU A 123 -9.98 -4.72 -1.99
C LEU A 123 -10.51 -6.10 -1.59
N GLU A 124 -11.81 -6.34 -1.71
CA GLU A 124 -12.42 -7.64 -1.43
C GLU A 124 -11.95 -8.70 -2.43
N GLU A 125 -11.94 -8.39 -3.73
CA GLU A 125 -11.39 -9.30 -4.75
C GLU A 125 -9.89 -9.56 -4.53
N THR A 126 -9.13 -8.54 -4.15
CA THR A 126 -7.69 -8.67 -3.81
C THR A 126 -7.51 -9.58 -2.59
N PHE A 127 -8.34 -9.42 -1.56
CA PHE A 127 -8.31 -10.26 -0.37
C PHE A 127 -8.60 -11.73 -0.72
N ASP A 128 -9.65 -11.98 -1.50
CA ASP A 128 -10.05 -13.33 -1.91
C ASP A 128 -8.94 -14.03 -2.72
N PHE A 129 -8.29 -13.28 -3.62
CA PHE A 129 -7.11 -13.76 -4.35
C PHE A 129 -5.97 -14.16 -3.40
N LEU A 130 -5.58 -13.26 -2.48
CA LEU A 130 -4.51 -13.52 -1.52
C LEU A 130 -4.85 -14.67 -0.55
N GLU A 131 -6.10 -14.81 -0.15
CA GLU A 131 -6.57 -15.90 0.71
C GLU A 131 -6.51 -17.25 -0.02
N THR A 132 -6.91 -17.29 -1.30
CA THR A 132 -6.80 -18.47 -2.15
C THR A 132 -5.34 -18.94 -2.22
N LEU A 133 -4.40 -18.03 -2.43
CA LEU A 133 -2.96 -18.34 -2.46
C LEU A 133 -2.44 -18.92 -1.13
N LYS A 134 -3.00 -18.47 0.00
CA LYS A 134 -2.64 -18.97 1.33
C LYS A 134 -3.08 -20.41 1.52
N ASN A 135 -4.28 -20.74 1.02
CA ASN A 135 -4.86 -22.06 1.15
C ASN A 135 -4.23 -23.07 0.18
N ASP A 136 -3.88 -22.64 -1.04
CA ASP A 136 -3.31 -23.51 -2.09
C ASP A 136 -1.77 -23.54 -2.15
N ARG A 137 -1.10 -22.83 -1.22
CA ARG A 137 0.38 -22.75 -1.08
C ARG A 137 1.13 -22.53 -2.40
N LEU A 138 0.99 -21.39 -3.09
CA LEU A 138 1.84 -20.99 -4.25
C LEU A 138 2.36 -22.15 -5.15
N ASN A 139 1.54 -23.19 -5.36
CA ASN A 139 1.89 -24.41 -6.08
C ASN A 139 1.30 -24.37 -7.48
N ALA A 140 1.02 -23.16 -7.99
CA ALA A 140 0.53 -22.98 -9.34
C ALA A 140 1.53 -23.63 -10.30
N GLU A 141 1.02 -24.52 -11.15
CA GLU A 141 1.79 -25.20 -12.19
C GLU A 141 2.46 -24.19 -13.13
N ASN A 142 1.92 -22.98 -13.21
CA ASN A 142 2.43 -21.88 -14.02
C ASN A 142 2.56 -20.57 -13.20
N PRO A 143 3.79 -20.16 -12.83
CA PRO A 143 4.02 -18.98 -12.00
C PRO A 143 3.67 -17.66 -12.69
N ASP A 144 3.73 -17.60 -14.02
CA ASP A 144 3.46 -16.39 -14.79
C ASP A 144 1.98 -15.96 -14.72
N ASP A 145 1.08 -16.92 -14.51
CA ASP A 145 -0.36 -16.66 -14.39
C ASP A 145 -0.69 -15.92 -13.09
N LEU A 146 -0.01 -16.25 -11.98
CA LEU A 146 -0.21 -15.60 -10.68
C LEU A 146 0.28 -14.16 -10.66
N ASP A 147 1.43 -13.88 -11.26
CA ASP A 147 1.98 -12.53 -11.29
C ASP A 147 1.16 -11.65 -12.22
N THR A 148 0.69 -12.18 -13.36
CA THR A 148 -0.25 -11.50 -14.26
C THR A 148 -1.56 -11.13 -13.56
N GLU A 149 -2.12 -12.04 -12.76
CA GLU A 149 -3.34 -11.77 -11.99
C GLU A 149 -3.11 -10.72 -10.89
N ALA A 150 -1.95 -10.75 -10.22
CA ALA A 150 -1.59 -9.70 -9.27
C ALA A 150 -1.39 -8.33 -9.95
N GLU A 151 -0.77 -8.29 -11.14
CA GLU A 151 -0.65 -7.06 -11.95
C GLU A 151 -2.01 -6.49 -12.33
N TYR A 152 -2.99 -7.35 -12.64
CA TYR A 152 -4.37 -6.93 -12.88
C TYR A 152 -4.99 -6.20 -11.68
N PHE A 153 -4.79 -6.73 -10.47
CA PHE A 153 -5.27 -6.05 -9.25
C PHE A 153 -4.51 -4.75 -8.94
N LEU A 154 -3.19 -4.72 -9.16
CA LEU A 154 -2.41 -3.49 -9.05
C LEU A 154 -2.95 -2.41 -9.99
N GLY A 155 -3.23 -2.76 -11.25
CA GLY A 155 -3.83 -1.84 -12.22
C GLY A 155 -5.20 -1.31 -11.76
N LYS A 156 -6.05 -2.17 -11.19
CA LYS A 156 -7.35 -1.75 -10.61
C LYS A 156 -7.18 -0.77 -9.44
N LEU A 157 -6.19 -0.98 -8.57
CA LEU A 157 -5.87 -0.09 -7.46
C LEU A 157 -5.37 1.27 -7.94
N GLU A 158 -4.51 1.28 -8.96
CA GLU A 158 -4.06 2.52 -9.61
C GLU A 158 -5.24 3.28 -10.23
N GLU A 159 -6.18 2.61 -10.90
CA GLU A 159 -7.35 3.24 -11.50
C GLU A 159 -8.33 3.88 -10.50
N ILE A 160 -8.36 3.41 -9.24
CA ILE A 160 -9.19 4.01 -8.19
C ILE A 160 -8.75 5.45 -7.95
N LEU A 161 -7.46 5.71 -8.10
CA LEU A 161 -6.84 7.00 -7.88
C LEU A 161 -6.55 7.63 -9.23
N LYS A 162 -7.41 8.56 -9.68
CA LYS A 162 -7.15 9.35 -10.90
C LYS A 162 -6.06 10.41 -10.67
N PHE A 163 -4.94 10.02 -10.10
CA PHE A 163 -3.85 10.89 -9.69
C PHE A 163 -2.54 10.43 -10.33
N ASN A 164 -1.91 11.29 -11.11
CA ASN A 164 -0.64 10.98 -11.79
C ASN A 164 0.59 11.05 -10.84
N LEU A 165 0.41 10.94 -9.52
CA LEU A 165 1.52 10.87 -8.57
C LEU A 165 1.52 9.48 -7.91
N PRO A 166 2.67 8.78 -7.88
CA PRO A 166 2.79 7.52 -7.16
C PRO A 166 2.50 7.77 -5.67
N ILE A 167 1.46 7.12 -5.16
CA ILE A 167 1.07 7.23 -3.76
C ILE A 167 2.05 6.40 -2.93
N ASN A 168 2.77 7.06 -2.05
CA ASN A 168 3.64 6.43 -1.07
C ASN A 168 3.46 7.17 0.26
N SER A 169 4.07 6.68 1.33
CA SER A 169 4.01 7.34 2.64
C SER A 169 4.43 8.80 2.62
N LYS A 170 5.36 9.18 1.76
CA LYS A 170 5.75 10.58 1.60
C LYS A 170 4.64 11.39 0.95
N ALA A 171 3.89 10.84 0.00
CA ALA A 171 2.69 11.46 -0.55
C ALA A 171 1.60 11.59 0.54
N ILE A 172 1.33 10.53 1.31
CA ILE A 172 0.38 10.56 2.44
C ILE A 172 0.78 11.63 3.45
N GLN A 173 2.03 11.61 3.93
CA GLN A 173 2.54 12.62 4.85
C GLN A 173 2.45 14.02 4.25
N ILE A 174 2.86 14.22 3.00
CA ILE A 174 2.81 15.54 2.37
C ILE A 174 1.38 16.08 2.25
N LEU A 175 0.42 15.21 1.92
CA LEU A 175 -0.95 15.59 1.61
C LEU A 175 -1.84 15.69 2.85
N PHE A 176 -1.48 15.00 3.93
CA PHE A 176 -2.23 14.94 5.19
C PHE A 176 -1.42 15.34 6.43
N SER A 177 -0.25 15.97 6.27
CA SER A 177 0.42 16.64 7.39
C SER A 177 -0.42 17.83 7.80
N GLU A 178 -0.72 17.93 9.10
CA GLU A 178 -1.45 19.03 9.73
C GLU A 178 -1.04 20.40 9.17
N PRO A 179 -1.98 21.36 9.08
CA PRO A 179 -1.63 22.73 8.76
C PRO A 179 -0.66 23.20 9.83
N ARG A 180 0.53 23.63 9.41
CA ARG A 180 1.42 24.41 10.27
C ARG A 180 0.67 25.68 10.66
N ILE A 181 0.08 25.66 11.85
CA ILE A 181 -0.41 26.85 12.56
C ILE A 181 0.78 27.77 12.82
#